data_AF-A0A512RLC1-F1
#
_entry.id   AF-A0A512RLC1-F1
#
_cell.length_a   1.000
_cell.length_b   1.000
_cell.length_c   1.000
_cell.angle_alpha   90.00
_cell.angle_beta   90.00
_cell.angle_gamma   90.00
#
_symmetry.space_group_name_H-M   'P 1'
#
loop_
_entity.id
_entity.type
_entity.pdbx_description
1 polymer ?
#
loop_
_entity_poly.entity_id
_entity_poly.type
_entity_poly.pdbx_seq_one_letter_code
_entity_poly.pdbx_strand_id
1 'polypeptide(L)' 'MDILMIKGRWSEIREKLKNMFADLSDTDLFYETGKDDRLIGQIQIKLGKSRDEVISLIRSL' A
#
# COMPACT_ATOMS: atom_id res chain seq x y z
N MET A 1 -4.33 11.06 9.38
CA MET A 1 -4.71 10.29 10.59
C MET A 1 -5.41 9.02 10.08
N ASP A 2 -4.82 7.83 10.02
CA ASP A 2 -3.65 7.28 10.71
C ASP A 2 -2.94 6.24 9.83
N ILE A 3 -1.88 6.66 9.14
CA ILE A 3 -0.96 5.72 8.47
C ILE A 3 -0.18 4.91 9.53
N LEU A 4 -0.15 5.42 10.77
CA LEU A 4 0.43 4.77 11.94
C LEU A 4 -0.25 3.44 12.31
N MET A 5 -1.58 3.31 12.12
CA MET A 5 -2.27 2.03 12.34
C MET A 5 -1.88 0.98 11.29
N ILE A 6 -1.53 1.45 10.08
CA ILE A 6 -1.13 0.61 8.96
C ILE A 6 0.27 0.04 9.22
N LYS A 7 1.20 0.79 9.86
CA LYS A 7 2.57 0.29 10.14
C LYS A 7 2.61 -1.05 10.86
N GLY A 8 1.78 -1.24 11.89
CA GLY A 8 1.73 -2.48 12.66
C GLY A 8 1.19 -3.68 11.88
N ARG A 9 0.31 -3.42 10.90
CA ARG A 9 -0.33 -4.44 10.05
C ARG A 9 0.19 -4.44 8.60
N TRP A 10 1.22 -3.65 8.29
CA TRP A 10 1.65 -3.43 6.90
C TRP A 10 2.15 -4.72 6.25
N SER A 11 2.83 -5.57 7.03
CA SER A 11 3.27 -6.89 6.57
C SER A 11 2.11 -7.81 6.18
N GLU A 12 0.97 -7.73 6.85
CA GLU A 12 -0.23 -8.50 6.46
C GLU A 12 -0.91 -7.87 5.24
N ILE A 13 -1.05 -6.54 5.26
CA ILE A 13 -1.72 -5.80 4.19
C ILE A 13 -0.95 -5.97 2.87
N ARG A 14 0.39 -5.91 2.89
CA ARG A 14 1.20 -6.11 1.69
C ARG A 14 1.05 -7.52 1.12
N GLU A 15 0.95 -8.54 1.96
CA GLU A 15 0.72 -9.92 1.52
C GLU A 15 -0.67 -10.06 0.88
N LYS A 16 -1.70 -9.47 1.49
CA LYS A 16 -3.05 -9.43 0.89
C LYS A 16 -3.06 -8.69 -0.45
N LEU A 17 -2.38 -7.55 -0.54
CA LEU A 17 -2.26 -6.77 -1.78
C LEU A 17 -1.55 -7.57 -2.87
N LYS A 18 -0.43 -8.26 -2.57
CA LYS A 18 0.25 -9.15 -3.52
C LYS A 18 -0.64 -10.28 -4.01
N ASN A 19 -1.42 -10.88 -3.11
CA ASN A 19 -2.34 -11.95 -3.46
C ASN A 19 -3.50 -11.46 -4.34
N MET A 20 -3.97 -10.23 -4.13
CA MET A 20 -5.04 -9.63 -4.91
C MET A 20 -4.57 -9.05 -6.25
N PHE A 21 -3.34 -8.53 -6.30
CA PHE A 21 -2.79 -7.82 -7.45
C PHE A 21 -1.42 -8.40 -7.83
N ALA A 22 -1.39 -9.19 -8.91
CA ALA A 22 -0.17 -9.78 -9.44
C ALA A 22 0.86 -8.74 -9.93
N ASP A 23 0.41 -7.52 -10.25
CA ASP A 23 1.27 -6.40 -10.64
C ASP A 23 2.08 -5.78 -9.49
N LEU A 24 1.70 -6.05 -8.24
CA LEU A 24 2.40 -5.54 -7.06
C LEU A 24 3.48 -6.53 -6.62
N SER A 25 4.73 -6.04 -6.55
CA SER A 25 5.85 -6.80 -6.02
C SER A 25 6.21 -6.40 -4.59
N ASP A 26 7.00 -7.23 -3.92
CA ASP A 26 7.56 -6.93 -2.60
C ASP A 26 8.31 -5.60 -2.55
N THR A 27 9.02 -5.27 -3.64
CA THR A 27 9.77 -4.02 -3.80
C THR A 27 8.86 -2.80 -3.96
N ASP A 28 7.73 -2.94 -4.64
CA ASP A 28 6.76 -1.84 -4.81
C ASP A 28 6.03 -1.53 -3.49
N LEU A 29 5.82 -2.56 -2.67
CA LEU A 29 5.17 -2.48 -1.36
C LEU A 29 6.15 -2.34 -0.19
N PHE A 30 7.39 -1.97 -0.48
CA PHE A 30 8.39 -1.74 0.55
C PHE A 30 8.11 -0.43 1.27
N TYR A 31 7.75 -0.52 2.54
CA TYR A 31 7.48 0.64 3.38
C TYR A 31 8.74 1.07 4.13
N GLU A 32 9.12 2.32 3.96
CA GLU A 32 10.13 3.00 4.78
C GLU A 32 9.42 4.05 5.65
N THR A 33 9.77 4.10 6.94
CA THR A 33 9.19 5.08 7.87
C THR A 33 9.39 6.51 7.35
N GLY A 34 8.30 7.26 7.20
CA GLY A 34 8.31 8.63 6.70
C GLY A 34 8.30 8.75 5.17
N LYS A 35 8.23 7.63 4.44
CA LYS A 35 8.06 7.59 2.96
C LYS A 35 6.68 7.12 2.55
N ASP A 36 5.66 7.48 3.32
CA ASP A 36 4.27 7.10 3.07
C ASP A 36 3.80 7.60 1.69
N ASP A 37 4.14 8.83 1.31
CA ASP A 37 3.80 9.40 0.00
C ASP A 37 4.43 8.64 -1.17
N ARG A 38 5.68 8.19 -1.02
CA ARG A 38 6.37 7.42 -2.05
C ARG A 38 5.69 6.06 -2.25
N LEU A 39 5.38 5.38 -1.15
CA LEU A 39 4.71 4.07 -1.19
C LEU A 39 3.35 4.19 -1.88
N ILE A 40 2.53 5.14 -1.44
CA ILE A 40 1.20 5.37 -2.02
C ILE A 40 1.32 5.70 -3.51
N GLY A 41 2.26 6.57 -3.89
CA GLY A 41 2.51 6.91 -5.30
C GLY A 41 2.91 5.70 -6.16
N GLN A 42 3.73 4.78 -5.65
CA GLN A 42 4.08 3.54 -6.35
C GLN A 42 2.85 2.66 -6.59
N ILE A 43 2.02 2.47 -5.56
CA ILE A 43 0.81 1.66 -5.65
C ILE A 43 -0.19 2.31 -6.62
N GLN A 44 -0.32 3.64 -6.61
CA GLN A 44 -1.16 4.35 -7.58
C GLN A 44 -0.74 4.07 -9.03
N ILE A 45 0.57 4.13 -9.32
CA ILE A 45 1.10 3.87 -10.67
C ILE A 45 0.87 2.41 -11.07
N LYS A 46 1.13 1.46 -10.16
CA LYS A 46 1.00 0.02 -10.43
C LYS A 46 -0.45 -0.41 -10.62
N LEU A 47 -1.36 0.12 -9.81
CA LEU A 47 -2.78 -0.23 -9.88
C LEU A 47 -3.57 0.66 -10.85
N GLY A 48 -2.97 1.75 -11.36
CA GLY A 48 -3.68 2.75 -12.15
C GLY A 48 -4.81 3.46 -11.38
N LYS A 49 -4.67 3.56 -10.06
CA LYS A 49 -5.73 4.03 -9.15
C LYS A 49 -5.43 5.41 -8.56
N SER A 50 -6.50 6.11 -8.20
CA SER A 50 -6.37 7.39 -7.51
C SER A 50 -5.85 7.18 -6.08
N ARG A 51 -5.26 8.24 -5.50
CA ARG A 51 -4.70 8.19 -4.15
C ARG A 51 -5.73 7.73 -3.12
N ASP A 52 -6.95 8.27 -3.21
CA ASP A 52 -8.07 7.91 -2.34
C ASP A 52 -8.48 6.45 -2.48
N GLU A 53 -8.48 5.89 -3.70
CA GLU A 53 -8.79 4.48 -3.91
C GLU A 53 -7.73 3.58 -3.27
N VAL A 54 -6.45 3.92 -3.42
CA VAL A 54 -5.34 3.18 -2.80
C VAL A 54 -5.45 3.23 -1.28
N ILE A 55 -5.72 4.41 -0.71
CA ILE A 55 -5.90 4.57 0.73
C ILE A 55 -7.12 3.77 1.22
N SER A 56 -8.23 3.81 0.48
CA SER A 56 -9.45 3.06 0.79
C SER A 56 -9.22 1.55 0.73
N LEU A 57 -8.49 1.08 -0.29
CA LEU A 57 -8.09 -0.32 -0.45
C LEU A 57 -7.21 -0.79 0.70
N ILE A 58 -6.21 -0.01 1.09
CA ILE A 58 -5.33 -0.34 2.22
C ILE A 58 -6.14 -0.35 3.53
N ARG A 59 -7.11 0.55 3.68
CA ARG A 59 -7.99 0.63 4.85
C ARG A 59 -9.01 -0.50 4.93
N SER A 60 -9.39 -1.12 3.82
CA SER A 60 -10.36 -2.23 3.81
C SER A 60 -9.74 -3.58 4.17
N LEU A 61 -8.40 -3.65 4.36
CA LEU A 61 -7.62 -4.86 4.62
C LEU A 61 -7.22 -5.05 6.11
#